data_AF-X6FJ03-F1
#
_entry.id   AF-X6FJ03-F1
#
_cell.length_a   1.000
_cell.length_b   1.000
_cell.length_c   1.000
_cell.angle_alpha   90.00
_cell.angle_beta   90.00
_cell.angle_gamma   90.00
#
_symmetry.space_group_name_H-M   'P 1'
#
loop_
_entity.id
_entity.type
_entity.pdbx_description
1 polymer ?
#
loop_
_entity_poly.entity_id
_entity_poly.type
_entity_poly.pdbx_seq_one_letter_code
_entity_poly.pdbx_strand_id
1 'polypeptide(L)'
;MVIRVEQGKGQKDRYVMLSPKLLEILRDYWKVRRPKEWLFPGDRADQPITRSAVIAGPRAMAGGSSRRASRRQYFHVVFRLPEPIAATAYQNKALVYSLLFRATAETMRTIAADPKHLGAEIGFFAVLHTWGQNLLHHPHLHCVVTGGGLSADGDRWVACKPGFFLPVRVLSSLFRRFFLEHLEKAFDAGQLKFFSEARGRSTATLPL
;
A
#
# COMPACT_ATOMS: atom_id res chain seq x y z
N MET A 1 3.31 6.75 -20.01
CA MET A 1 3.14 5.34 -20.42
C MET A 1 1.86 4.83 -19.78
N VAL A 2 0.96 4.21 -20.54
CA VAL A 2 -0.31 3.66 -20.03
C VAL A 2 -0.33 2.13 -20.13
N ILE A 3 -1.01 1.47 -19.20
CA ILE A 3 -1.41 0.07 -19.34
C ILE A 3 -2.90 0.03 -19.65
N ARG A 4 -3.30 -0.80 -20.61
CA ARG A 4 -4.69 -1.17 -20.82
C ARG A 4 -5.04 -2.34 -19.91
N VAL A 5 -6.07 -2.16 -19.09
CA VAL A 5 -6.68 -3.20 -18.27
C VAL A 5 -7.98 -3.58 -18.97
N GLU A 6 -8.03 -4.77 -19.55
CA GLU A 6 -9.23 -5.30 -20.20
C GLU A 6 -10.17 -5.91 -19.17
N GLN A 7 -11.48 -5.68 -19.34
CA GLN A 7 -12.52 -6.22 -18.45
C GLN A 7 -12.27 -5.94 -16.95
N GLY A 8 -11.86 -4.71 -16.63
CA GLY A 8 -11.71 -4.25 -15.25
C GLY A 8 -13.04 -4.23 -14.49
N LYS A 9 -13.03 -3.72 -13.24
CA LYS A 9 -14.22 -3.68 -12.37
C LYS A 9 -15.46 -3.15 -13.11
N GLY A 10 -16.51 -3.96 -13.14
CA GLY A 10 -17.77 -3.70 -13.85
C GLY A 10 -17.76 -4.11 -15.32
N GLN A 11 -16.84 -4.98 -15.74
CA GLN A 11 -16.62 -5.39 -17.14
C GLN A 11 -16.30 -4.23 -18.07
N LYS A 12 -15.50 -3.28 -17.57
CA LYS A 12 -15.11 -2.08 -18.31
C LYS A 12 -13.61 -2.00 -18.46
N ASP A 13 -13.17 -1.77 -19.69
CA ASP A 13 -11.78 -1.49 -20.01
C ASP A 13 -11.33 -0.18 -19.38
N ARG A 14 -10.06 -0.11 -18.99
CA ARG A 14 -9.46 1.07 -18.37
C ARG A 14 -8.05 1.28 -18.88
N TYR A 15 -7.67 2.55 -19.06
CA TYR A 15 -6.27 2.93 -19.23
C TYR A 15 -5.75 3.48 -17.91
N VAL A 16 -4.63 2.93 -17.45
CA VAL A 16 -4.00 3.32 -16.18
C VAL A 16 -2.65 3.94 -16.49
N MET A 17 -2.45 5.17 -16.05
CA MET A 17 -1.15 5.83 -16.12
C MET A 17 -0.15 5.14 -15.21
N LEU A 18 1.02 4.80 -15.74
CA LEU A 18 2.14 4.31 -14.93
C LEU A 18 2.91 5.48 -14.37
N SER A 19 3.20 5.42 -13.07
CA SER A 19 4.22 6.29 -12.47
C SER A 19 5.60 5.91 -13.03
N PRO A 20 6.56 6.85 -13.09
CA PRO A 20 7.93 6.54 -13.52
C PRO A 20 8.55 5.37 -12.75
N LYS A 21 8.30 5.30 -11.44
CA LYS A 21 8.82 4.23 -10.59
C LYS A 21 8.21 2.86 -10.90
N LEU A 22 6.89 2.80 -11.10
CA LEU A 22 6.23 1.54 -11.46
C LEU A 22 6.70 1.05 -12.83
N LEU A 23 6.96 1.97 -13.75
CA LEU A 23 7.51 1.63 -15.05
C LEU A 23 8.93 1.04 -14.95
N GLU A 24 9.79 1.55 -14.08
CA GLU A 24 11.10 0.93 -13.80
C GLU A 24 10.94 -0.51 -13.32
N ILE A 25 10.08 -0.73 -12.32
CA ILE A 25 9.82 -2.06 -11.76
C ILE A 25 9.29 -3.02 -12.83
N LEU A 26 8.37 -2.57 -13.69
CA LEU A 26 7.82 -3.38 -14.77
C LEU A 26 8.88 -3.70 -15.84
N ARG A 27 9.80 -2.79 -16.11
CA ARG A 27 10.92 -3.04 -17.03
C ARG A 27 11.85 -4.11 -16.47
N ASP A 28 12.19 -4.02 -15.19
CA ASP A 28 13.05 -5.01 -14.55
C ASP A 28 12.35 -6.37 -14.47
N TYR A 29 11.06 -6.39 -14.14
CA TYR A 29 10.23 -7.58 -14.22
C TYR A 29 10.25 -8.20 -15.63
N TRP A 30 10.07 -7.41 -16.68
CA TRP A 30 10.08 -7.90 -18.06
C TRP A 30 11.44 -8.48 -18.47
N LYS A 31 12.55 -7.85 -18.06
CA LYS A 31 13.90 -8.37 -18.32
C LYS A 31 14.07 -9.80 -17.79
N VAL A 32 13.53 -10.05 -16.59
CA VAL A 32 13.64 -11.35 -15.90
C VAL A 32 12.62 -12.37 -16.41
N ARG A 33 11.36 -11.97 -16.58
CA ARG A 33 10.24 -12.89 -16.80
C ARG A 33 9.79 -13.03 -18.25
N ARG A 34 10.14 -12.07 -19.10
CA ARG A 34 9.83 -12.02 -20.55
C ARG A 34 8.41 -12.51 -20.88
N PRO A 35 7.37 -11.97 -20.23
CA PRO A 35 5.98 -12.36 -20.52
C PRO A 35 5.63 -12.07 -21.98
N LYS A 36 4.88 -12.97 -22.62
CA LYS A 36 4.49 -12.87 -24.03
C LYS A 36 3.07 -12.33 -24.20
N GLU A 37 2.10 -12.95 -23.54
CA GLU A 37 0.67 -12.68 -23.76
C GLU A 37 0.08 -11.82 -22.63
N TRP A 38 0.28 -12.23 -21.38
CA TRP A 38 -0.21 -11.51 -20.20
C TRP A 38 0.93 -10.85 -19.44
N LEU A 39 0.78 -9.56 -19.08
CA LEU A 39 1.75 -8.84 -18.26
C LEU A 39 2.01 -9.55 -16.93
N PHE A 40 0.97 -10.18 -16.37
CA PHE A 40 1.07 -11.05 -15.21
C PHE A 40 0.38 -12.39 -15.54
N PRO A 41 1.12 -13.42 -15.97
CA PRO A 41 0.54 -14.72 -16.28
C PRO A 41 0.09 -15.43 -15.00
N GLY A 42 -0.97 -16.23 -15.11
CA GLY A 42 -1.50 -17.09 -14.06
C GLY A 42 -0.77 -18.42 -13.96
N ASP A 43 -1.39 -19.39 -13.28
CA ASP A 43 -0.83 -20.74 -13.10
C ASP A 43 -0.63 -21.49 -14.44
N ARG A 44 -1.36 -21.07 -15.47
CA ARG A 44 -1.19 -21.52 -16.85
C ARG A 44 -0.71 -20.34 -17.69
N ALA A 45 0.29 -20.55 -18.55
CA ALA A 45 0.98 -19.48 -19.27
C ALA A 45 0.08 -18.70 -20.25
N ASP A 46 -1.00 -19.33 -20.71
CA ASP A 46 -2.04 -18.80 -21.59
C ASP A 46 -3.13 -17.99 -20.86
N GLN A 47 -3.10 -17.98 -19.52
CA GLN A 47 -4.14 -17.33 -18.71
C GLN A 47 -3.58 -16.14 -17.92
N PRO A 48 -4.40 -15.09 -17.69
CA PRO A 48 -4.00 -14.01 -16.81
C PRO A 48 -3.97 -14.48 -15.36
N ILE A 49 -3.22 -13.76 -14.53
CA ILE A 49 -3.28 -13.96 -13.09
C ILE A 49 -4.71 -13.76 -12.58
N THR A 50 -5.23 -14.75 -11.87
CA THR A 50 -6.59 -14.68 -11.31
C THR A 50 -6.57 -13.97 -9.96
N ARG A 51 -7.72 -13.41 -9.55
CA ARG A 51 -7.88 -12.84 -8.20
C ARG A 51 -7.48 -13.86 -7.11
N SER A 52 -7.85 -15.12 -7.32
CA SER A 52 -7.49 -16.22 -6.41
C SER A 52 -5.99 -16.48 -6.39
N ALA A 53 -5.29 -16.41 -7.53
CA ALA A 53 -3.83 -16.56 -7.59
C ALA A 53 -3.09 -15.42 -6.89
N VAL A 54 -3.57 -14.17 -7.01
CA VAL A 54 -3.03 -13.03 -6.25
C VAL A 54 -3.20 -13.25 -4.74
N ILE A 55 -4.34 -13.77 -4.30
CA ILE A 55 -4.63 -14.03 -2.88
C ILE A 55 -3.84 -15.23 -2.35
N ALA A 56 -3.68 -16.29 -3.16
CA ALA A 56 -3.01 -17.53 -2.79
C ALA A 56 -1.48 -17.47 -2.88
N GLY A 57 -0.95 -16.51 -3.64
CA GLY A 57 0.47 -16.26 -3.84
C GLY A 57 1.18 -17.19 -4.82
N PRO A 58 2.34 -16.79 -5.38
CA PRO A 58 3.09 -17.63 -6.30
C PRO A 58 3.60 -18.89 -5.59
N ARG A 59 3.25 -20.07 -6.12
CA ARG A 59 3.96 -21.33 -5.87
C ARG A 59 5.36 -21.17 -6.44
N ALA A 60 6.38 -21.05 -5.59
CA ALA A 60 7.75 -21.10 -6.06
C ALA A 60 8.01 -22.47 -6.71
N MET A 61 8.49 -22.45 -7.96
CA MET A 61 9.14 -23.57 -8.64
C MET A 61 10.46 -23.83 -7.92
N ALA A 62 10.44 -24.62 -6.85
CA ALA A 62 11.65 -25.15 -6.22
C ALA A 62 11.73 -26.64 -6.58
N GLY A 63 12.71 -27.00 -7.40
CA GLY A 63 13.17 -28.37 -7.51
C GLY A 63 13.73 -28.78 -6.15
N GLY A 64 13.15 -29.84 -5.56
CA GLY A 64 13.53 -30.32 -4.24
C GLY A 64 12.34 -30.96 -3.54
N SER A 65 12.44 -32.27 -3.29
CA SER A 65 11.38 -33.12 -2.79
C SER A 65 10.79 -32.65 -1.44
N SER A 66 9.46 -32.72 -1.35
CA SER A 66 8.63 -32.79 -0.14
C SER A 66 8.92 -31.79 0.99
N ARG A 67 8.33 -30.59 0.88
CA ARG A 67 7.70 -29.89 2.00
C ARG A 67 6.59 -29.00 1.46
N ARG A 68 5.36 -29.23 1.92
CA ARG A 68 4.14 -28.50 1.58
C ARG A 68 4.40 -26.99 1.64
N ALA A 69 4.63 -26.35 0.48
CA ALA A 69 4.73 -24.90 0.39
C ALA A 69 3.48 -24.31 1.06
N SER A 70 3.64 -23.63 2.20
CA SER A 70 2.52 -22.94 2.81
C SER A 70 2.03 -21.92 1.77
N ARG A 71 0.72 -21.89 1.51
CA ARG A 71 0.10 -20.89 0.63
C ARG A 71 0.57 -19.53 1.16
N ARG A 72 1.41 -18.82 0.39
CA ARG A 72 1.97 -17.53 0.80
C ARG A 72 0.82 -16.54 0.73
N GLN A 73 0.19 -16.30 1.88
CA GLN A 73 -0.97 -15.42 1.99
C GLN A 73 -0.55 -13.99 1.62
N TYR A 74 -1.49 -13.22 1.08
CA TYR A 74 -1.35 -11.77 0.99
C TYR A 74 -2.47 -11.12 1.78
N PHE A 75 -2.17 -9.99 2.40
CA PHE A 75 -3.12 -9.23 3.17
C PHE A 75 -3.43 -7.92 2.46
N HIS A 76 -4.71 -7.55 2.49
CA HIS A 76 -5.17 -6.28 1.96
C HIS A 76 -5.43 -5.33 3.13
N VAL A 77 -4.56 -4.33 3.29
CA VAL A 77 -4.62 -3.38 4.40
C VAL A 77 -4.98 -2.00 3.85
N VAL A 78 -5.98 -1.35 4.43
CA VAL A 78 -6.47 -0.05 3.95
C VAL A 78 -6.25 1.03 5.00
N PHE A 79 -5.48 2.06 4.63
CA PHE A 79 -5.28 3.25 5.46
C PHE A 79 -6.13 4.38 4.92
N ARG A 80 -6.95 5.00 5.78
CA ARG A 80 -7.89 6.07 5.42
C ARG A 80 -7.59 7.31 6.25
N LEU A 81 -7.68 8.46 5.62
CA LEU A 81 -7.70 9.73 6.33
C LEU A 81 -9.11 10.02 6.86
N PRO A 82 -9.23 10.56 8.08
CA PRO A 82 -10.51 10.98 8.62
C PRO A 82 -11.04 12.20 7.85
N GLU A 83 -12.37 12.35 7.82
CA GLU A 83 -13.05 13.40 7.07
C GLU A 83 -12.55 14.83 7.34
N PRO A 84 -12.22 15.24 8.58
CA PRO A 84 -11.69 16.59 8.86
C PRO A 84 -10.38 16.91 8.11
N ILE A 85 -9.60 15.89 7.73
CA ILE A 85 -8.33 16.07 7.02
C ILE A 85 -8.55 16.10 5.50
N ALA A 86 -9.73 15.70 4.99
CA ALA A 86 -10.00 15.61 3.56
C ALA A 86 -9.86 16.98 2.86
N ALA A 87 -10.35 18.06 3.47
CA ALA A 87 -10.20 19.42 2.93
C ALA A 87 -8.73 19.84 2.82
N THR A 88 -7.95 19.64 3.89
CA THR A 88 -6.50 19.90 3.91
C THR A 88 -5.78 19.06 2.86
N ALA A 89 -6.14 17.78 2.74
CA ALA A 89 -5.59 16.86 1.74
C ALA A 89 -5.95 17.25 0.31
N TYR A 90 -7.14 17.83 0.10
CA TYR A 90 -7.58 18.32 -1.20
C TYR A 90 -6.79 19.56 -1.63
N GLN A 91 -6.50 20.46 -0.70
CA GLN A 91 -5.73 21.69 -0.95
C GLN A 91 -4.22 21.41 -1.09
N ASN A 92 -3.71 20.39 -0.41
CA ASN A 92 -2.29 20.07 -0.31
C ASN A 92 -1.95 18.67 -0.88
N LYS A 93 -2.55 18.32 -2.03
CA LYS A 93 -2.53 16.95 -2.59
C LYS A 93 -1.14 16.29 -2.57
N ALA A 94 -0.15 16.93 -3.19
CA ALA A 94 1.19 16.36 -3.29
C ALA A 94 1.83 16.10 -1.92
N LEU A 95 1.76 17.08 -1.02
CA LEU A 95 2.32 16.99 0.32
C LEU A 95 1.59 15.94 1.16
N VAL A 96 0.27 16.08 1.33
CA VAL A 96 -0.52 15.22 2.21
C VAL A 96 -0.56 13.77 1.72
N TYR A 97 -0.60 13.52 0.40
CA TYR A 97 -0.53 12.15 -0.11
C TYR A 97 0.86 11.55 0.13
N SER A 98 1.93 12.33 0.00
CA SER A 98 3.27 11.88 0.34
C SER A 98 3.39 11.53 1.83
N LEU A 99 2.80 12.35 2.71
CA LEU A 99 2.74 12.06 4.16
C LEU A 99 1.93 10.79 4.45
N LEU A 100 0.81 10.58 3.75
CA LEU A 100 -0.01 9.38 3.86
C LEU A 100 0.79 8.12 3.48
N PHE A 101 1.50 8.13 2.34
CA PHE A 101 2.39 7.03 1.94
C PHE A 101 3.49 6.77 2.98
N ARG A 102 4.14 7.83 3.45
CA ARG A 102 5.22 7.73 4.44
C ARG A 102 4.74 7.13 5.76
N ALA A 103 3.69 7.68 6.34
CA ALA A 103 3.12 7.20 7.60
C ALA A 103 2.64 5.74 7.49
N THR A 104 2.02 5.37 6.36
CA THR A 104 1.62 3.99 6.09
C THR A 104 2.82 3.04 6.04
N ALA A 105 3.88 3.41 5.31
CA ALA A 105 5.07 2.58 5.19
C ALA A 105 5.81 2.43 6.53
N GLU A 106 6.02 3.52 7.26
CA GLU A 106 6.66 3.51 8.56
C GLU A 106 5.88 2.68 9.57
N THR A 107 4.55 2.83 9.61
CA THR A 107 3.68 2.06 10.50
C THR A 107 3.80 0.55 10.27
N MET A 108 3.64 0.11 9.02
CA MET A 108 3.69 -1.31 8.69
C MET A 108 5.07 -1.90 8.94
N ARG A 109 6.15 -1.20 8.55
CA ARG A 109 7.53 -1.68 8.76
C ARG A 109 7.89 -1.75 10.24
N THR A 110 7.47 -0.76 11.03
CA THR A 110 7.78 -0.70 12.47
C THR A 110 7.13 -1.86 13.21
N ILE A 111 5.82 -2.07 13.01
CA ILE A 111 5.09 -3.12 13.73
C ILE A 111 5.47 -4.50 13.21
N ALA A 112 5.71 -4.65 11.90
CA ALA A 112 6.15 -5.92 11.36
C ALA A 112 7.53 -6.35 11.89
N ALA A 113 8.46 -5.41 12.05
CA ALA A 113 9.80 -5.69 12.58
C ALA A 113 9.80 -6.04 14.08
N ASP A 114 8.79 -5.64 14.84
CA ASP A 114 8.70 -5.93 16.28
C ASP A 114 8.52 -7.44 16.54
N PRO A 115 9.43 -8.12 17.26
CA PRO A 115 9.33 -9.54 17.60
C PRO A 115 8.09 -9.90 18.45
N LYS A 116 7.50 -8.94 19.17
CA LYS A 116 6.24 -9.14 19.89
C LYS A 116 5.05 -9.27 18.94
N HIS A 117 5.22 -8.85 17.69
CA HIS A 117 4.22 -8.91 16.64
C HIS A 117 4.62 -9.96 15.59
N LEU A 118 5.38 -9.57 14.56
CA LEU A 118 5.82 -10.49 13.49
C LEU A 118 7.32 -10.78 13.55
N GLY A 119 8.16 -9.79 13.89
CA GLY A 119 9.62 -9.95 13.91
C GLY A 119 10.24 -10.13 12.53
N ALA A 120 9.70 -9.47 11.50
CA ALA A 120 10.12 -9.66 10.11
C ALA A 120 10.06 -8.39 9.25
N GLU A 121 10.96 -8.33 8.26
CA GLU A 121 10.91 -7.35 7.18
C GLU A 121 9.92 -7.79 6.10
N ILE A 122 8.78 -7.11 6.05
CA ILE A 122 7.69 -7.37 5.10
C ILE A 122 7.90 -6.64 3.77
N GLY A 123 7.33 -7.21 2.70
CA GLY A 123 7.16 -6.54 1.41
C GLY A 123 5.72 -6.06 1.21
N PHE A 124 5.54 -4.88 0.63
CA PHE A 124 4.23 -4.40 0.21
C PHE A 124 4.32 -3.37 -0.90
N PHE A 125 3.21 -3.20 -1.62
CA PHE A 125 2.98 -2.03 -2.45
C PHE A 125 1.67 -1.36 -2.03
N ALA A 126 1.60 -0.04 -2.19
CA ALA A 126 0.44 0.77 -1.85
C ALA A 126 -0.07 1.51 -3.09
N VAL A 127 -1.39 1.54 -3.24
CA VAL A 127 -2.10 2.22 -4.33
C VAL A 127 -2.98 3.30 -3.73
N LEU A 128 -2.80 4.54 -4.18
CA LEU A 128 -3.63 5.67 -3.77
C LEU A 128 -4.94 5.69 -4.54
N HIS A 129 -6.04 5.74 -3.80
CA HIS A 129 -7.36 6.08 -4.30
C HIS A 129 -7.81 7.41 -3.68
N THR A 130 -8.33 8.33 -4.49
CA THR A 130 -8.72 9.68 -4.03
C THR A 130 -10.24 9.87 -3.89
N TRP A 131 -11.03 8.87 -4.26
CA TRP A 131 -12.49 8.96 -4.31
C TRP A 131 -13.15 7.81 -3.56
N GLY A 132 -14.18 8.14 -2.79
CA GLY A 132 -15.07 7.16 -2.17
C GLY A 132 -16.07 6.58 -3.16
N GLN A 133 -16.89 5.61 -2.71
CA GLN A 133 -17.96 5.03 -3.52
C GLN A 133 -19.02 6.05 -3.93
N ASN A 134 -19.23 7.08 -3.10
CA ASN A 134 -20.11 8.22 -3.32
C ASN A 134 -19.47 9.34 -4.17
N LEU A 135 -18.28 9.12 -4.73
CA LEU A 135 -17.51 10.10 -5.50
C LEU A 135 -17.15 11.37 -4.73
N LEU A 136 -17.17 11.33 -3.40
CA LEU A 136 -16.57 12.38 -2.57
C LEU A 136 -15.06 12.16 -2.45
N HIS A 137 -14.33 13.28 -2.27
CA HIS A 137 -12.89 13.24 -2.06
C HIS A 137 -12.60 12.46 -0.77
N HIS A 138 -11.93 11.31 -0.91
CA HIS A 138 -11.66 10.39 0.19
C HIS A 138 -10.32 9.70 -0.07
N PRO A 139 -9.18 10.38 0.19
CA PRO A 139 -7.86 9.81 -0.03
C PRO A 139 -7.59 8.63 0.92
N HIS A 140 -7.29 7.47 0.34
CA HIS A 140 -6.96 6.25 1.05
C HIS A 140 -5.96 5.39 0.29
N LEU A 141 -5.16 4.62 1.02
CA LEU A 141 -4.21 3.67 0.44
C LEU A 141 -4.73 2.25 0.56
N HIS A 142 -4.77 1.55 -0.56
CA HIS A 142 -4.90 0.10 -0.62
C HIS A 142 -3.52 -0.53 -0.66
N CYS A 143 -3.16 -1.28 0.37
CA CYS A 143 -1.88 -1.96 0.46
C CYS A 143 -2.06 -3.45 0.26
N VAL A 144 -1.27 -4.05 -0.64
CA VAL A 144 -1.12 -5.49 -0.72
C VAL A 144 0.19 -5.85 -0.04
N VAL A 145 0.09 -6.62 1.03
CA VAL A 145 1.19 -6.95 1.93
C VAL A 145 1.47 -8.44 1.87
N THR A 146 2.74 -8.82 1.86
CA THR A 146 3.13 -10.22 1.96
C THR A 146 2.69 -10.80 3.30
N GLY A 147 2.22 -12.05 3.31
CA GLY A 147 1.77 -12.76 4.51
C GLY A 147 2.93 -13.31 5.35
N GLY A 148 3.95 -12.48 5.52
CA GLY A 148 5.21 -12.78 6.16
C GLY A 148 6.30 -11.87 5.62
N GLY A 149 7.51 -12.05 6.15
CA GLY A 149 8.68 -11.27 5.77
C GLY A 149 9.97 -12.06 5.97
N LEU A 150 11.10 -11.44 5.66
CA LEU A 150 12.41 -11.99 6.01
C LEU A 150 12.70 -11.73 7.49
N SER A 151 13.35 -12.67 8.18
CA SER A 151 13.90 -12.44 9.51
C SER A 151 14.95 -11.33 9.49
N ALA A 152 15.30 -10.78 10.66
CA ALA A 152 16.24 -9.66 10.76
C ALA A 152 17.64 -9.97 10.18
N ASP A 153 18.04 -11.24 10.17
CA ASP A 153 19.27 -11.75 9.55
C ASP A 153 19.12 -12.03 8.03
N GLY A 154 17.89 -11.99 7.48
CA GLY A 154 17.61 -12.22 6.06
C GLY A 154 17.50 -13.69 5.64
N ASP A 155 17.85 -14.62 6.51
CA ASP A 155 18.06 -16.03 6.15
C ASP A 155 16.79 -16.89 6.20
N ARG A 156 15.74 -16.41 6.88
CA ARG A 156 14.51 -17.18 7.09
C ARG A 156 13.28 -16.38 6.74
N TRP A 157 12.30 -17.07 6.13
CA TRP A 157 10.96 -16.53 6.01
C TRP A 157 10.17 -16.69 7.31
N VAL A 158 9.68 -15.59 7.86
CA VAL A 158 8.77 -15.55 9.01
C VAL A 158 7.35 -15.33 8.50
N ALA A 159 6.53 -16.37 8.58
CA ALA A 159 5.14 -16.33 8.10
C ALA A 159 4.21 -15.70 9.12
N CYS A 160 3.22 -14.94 8.64
CA CYS A 160 2.08 -14.52 9.45
C CYS A 160 1.22 -15.73 9.86
N LYS A 161 0.43 -15.56 10.92
CA LYS A 161 -0.61 -16.54 11.28
C LYS A 161 -1.68 -16.58 10.18
N PRO A 162 -2.29 -17.74 9.88
CA PRO A 162 -3.32 -17.82 8.85
C PRO A 162 -4.48 -16.85 9.11
N GLY A 163 -4.83 -16.05 8.11
CA GLY A 163 -5.92 -15.07 8.20
C GLY A 163 -5.64 -13.87 9.11
N PHE A 164 -4.43 -13.75 9.67
CA PHE A 164 -4.07 -12.69 10.60
C PHE A 164 -2.73 -12.06 10.24
N PHE A 165 -2.76 -10.77 9.95
CA PHE A 165 -1.55 -10.00 9.66
C PHE A 165 -0.96 -9.37 10.93
N LEU A 166 -1.49 -8.23 11.35
CA LEU A 166 -1.05 -7.46 12.51
C LEU A 166 -2.28 -6.89 13.25
N PRO A 167 -2.19 -6.59 14.56
CA PRO A 167 -3.32 -6.05 15.31
C PRO A 167 -3.75 -4.67 14.78
N VAL A 168 -5.01 -4.55 14.36
CA VAL A 168 -5.55 -3.30 13.79
C VAL A 168 -5.43 -2.13 14.76
N ARG A 169 -5.66 -2.34 16.07
CA ARG A 169 -5.57 -1.26 17.07
C ARG A 169 -4.16 -0.66 17.15
N VAL A 170 -3.13 -1.50 17.05
CA VAL A 170 -1.72 -1.07 17.09
C VAL A 170 -1.37 -0.34 15.79
N LEU A 171 -1.76 -0.90 14.64
CA LEU A 171 -1.62 -0.24 13.33
C LEU A 171 -2.28 1.15 13.32
N SER A 172 -3.54 1.24 13.76
CA SER A 172 -4.29 2.50 13.76
C SER A 172 -3.69 3.55 14.69
N SER A 173 -3.26 3.14 15.88
CA SER A 173 -2.63 4.05 16.85
C SER A 173 -1.30 4.59 16.33
N LEU A 174 -0.42 3.72 15.82
CA LEU A 174 0.89 4.14 15.32
C LEU A 174 0.78 4.95 14.03
N PHE A 175 -0.12 4.57 13.12
CA PHE A 175 -0.39 5.35 11.91
C PHE A 175 -0.87 6.76 12.23
N ARG A 176 -1.85 6.88 13.14
CA ARG A 176 -2.34 8.19 13.57
C ARG A 176 -1.20 9.03 14.13
N ARG A 177 -0.36 8.46 15.00
CA ARG A 177 0.80 9.15 15.56
C ARG A 177 1.74 9.65 14.47
N PHE A 178 2.26 8.75 13.62
CA PHE A 178 3.20 9.15 12.57
C PHE A 178 2.57 10.15 11.60
N PHE A 179 1.33 9.96 11.18
CA PHE A 179 0.69 10.89 10.26
C PHE A 179 0.56 12.29 10.87
N LEU A 180 0.12 12.40 12.12
CA LEU A 180 -0.01 13.68 12.80
C LEU A 180 1.36 14.35 13.02
N GLU A 181 2.38 13.60 13.46
CA GLU A 181 3.74 14.14 13.62
C GLU A 181 4.31 14.68 12.29
N HIS A 182 4.06 14.00 11.17
CA HIS A 182 4.47 14.50 9.86
C HIS A 182 3.68 15.73 9.42
N LEU A 183 2.38 15.74 9.70
CA LEU A 183 1.50 16.85 9.34
C LEU A 183 1.84 18.11 10.14
N GLU A 184 2.10 17.96 11.44
CA GLU A 184 2.54 19.03 12.34
C GLU A 184 3.88 19.61 11.89
N LYS A 185 4.89 18.76 11.60
CA LYS A 185 6.17 19.23 11.04
C LYS A 185 6.00 20.00 9.74
N ALA A 186 5.09 19.57 8.86
CA ALA A 186 4.82 20.26 7.61
C ALA A 186 4.06 21.58 7.81
N PHE A 187 3.21 21.65 8.84
CA PHE A 187 2.53 22.88 9.27
C PHE A 187 3.54 23.90 9.81
N ASP A 188 4.40 23.49 10.75
CA ASP A 188 5.41 24.35 11.38
C ASP A 188 6.44 24.86 10.36
N ALA A 189 6.74 24.05 9.34
CA ALA A 189 7.59 24.43 8.22
C ALA A 189 6.89 25.34 7.18
N GLY A 190 5.62 25.73 7.39
CA GLY A 190 4.87 26.60 6.48
C GLY A 190 4.54 25.97 5.13
N GLN A 191 4.55 24.63 5.02
CA GLN A 191 4.38 23.92 3.75
C GLN A 191 2.91 23.68 3.39
N LEU A 192 2.01 23.78 4.38
CA LEU A 192 0.56 23.64 4.17
C LEU A 192 -0.05 24.95 3.69
N LYS A 193 -0.80 24.86 2.59
CA LYS A 193 -1.59 25.93 2.00
C LYS A 193 -3.05 25.80 2.43
N PHE A 194 -3.64 26.91 2.86
CA PHE A 194 -5.05 27.01 3.20
C PHE A 194 -5.69 28.10 2.33
N PHE A 195 -6.71 27.75 1.55
CA PHE A 195 -7.43 28.66 0.65
C PHE A 195 -8.86 28.89 1.18
N SER A 196 -9.22 30.18 1.25
CA SER A 196 -10.44 30.83 1.79
C SER A 196 -10.66 30.84 3.33
N GLU A 197 -10.63 32.08 3.84
CA GLU A 197 -11.11 32.71 5.09
C GLU A 197 -11.08 31.99 6.45
N ALA A 198 -10.00 32.25 7.19
CA ALA A 198 -10.12 33.02 8.42
C ALA A 198 -9.05 34.13 8.44
N ARG A 199 -9.34 35.27 7.80
CA ARG A 199 -8.79 36.54 8.28
C ARG A 199 -9.48 36.81 9.62
N GLY A 200 -8.92 36.25 10.69
CA GLY A 200 -9.51 36.38 12.02
C GLY A 200 -8.85 35.45 13.03
N ARG A 201 -7.77 35.96 13.62
CA ARG A 201 -7.01 35.44 14.77
C ARG A 201 -6.03 34.29 14.50
N SER A 202 -4.77 34.71 14.47
CA SER A 202 -3.61 33.98 14.97
C SER A 202 -3.93 33.25 16.27
N THR A 203 -4.26 31.96 16.18
CA THR A 203 -4.00 30.87 17.15
C THR A 203 -4.68 29.60 16.59
N ALA A 204 -4.02 28.89 15.68
CA ALA A 204 -4.49 27.59 15.20
C ALA A 204 -3.77 26.49 15.97
N THR A 205 -4.35 26.09 17.11
CA THR A 205 -4.06 24.80 17.72
C THR A 205 -4.78 23.73 16.91
N LEU A 206 -4.07 22.69 16.46
CA LEU A 206 -4.67 21.52 15.80
C LEU A 206 -5.72 20.89 16.74
N PRO A 207 -6.96 20.59 16.28
CA PRO A 207 -7.91 19.86 17.12
C PRO A 207 -7.43 18.42 17.30
N LEU A 208 -7.25 18.02 18.56
CA LEU A 208 -6.90 16.67 19.01
C LEU A 208 -8.01 15.66 18.73
#